data_AF-A0A6F8YT03-F1
#
_entry.id   AF-A0A6F8YT03-F1
#
_cell.length_a   1.000
_cell.length_b   1.000
_cell.length_c   1.000
_cell.angle_alpha   90.00
_cell.angle_beta   90.00
_cell.angle_gamma   90.00
#
_symmetry.space_group_name_H-M   'P 1'
#
loop_
_entity.id
_entity.type
_entity.pdbx_description
1 polymer ?
#
loop_
_entity_poly.entity_id
_entity_poly.type
_entity_poly.pdbx_seq_one_letter_code
_entity_poly.pdbx_strand_id
1 'polypeptide(L)'
;MPGDEWTGGPTASMVAGIGDVPGDSDRATMSAGEPRHEAGVDMSDQDLRRDNAPAGQVDADSANLPGGEESIDDAVSPADRETGLPASGARRRRWRRARRVLLWCLAVFLTLAVTASALLVWTVRRSFPDYDSTITMPGLGAPVTAYRDEYGIPQLYASSELDLFKAQGYVHAQDRFWEMDFRRHLTSGRLAELFGPSMVPTDAFLRTLGWREVAAREWQLVSPQTRAYLQAYADGVNAWIAGHGGSDASGRKSLEYPLLSLLNPGYTVERWDPVDSIASLKAMAWDLASNKYLEMDRSVLLSHGLRREQIDELFPAYPFDRNSPILSDGAVVNGAFDATATPTSPAAPGGAGAVAVEQAWRSDAAPVFGALRGAVAALKGRLGVTITGVGSNSWVVSGELTASGKPLLANDPHVGPSIPGMWYQVGLHCSCTYDVAGFSLSGLPGVLIGHNDRISWGFTNLAPDVTDFYLEKVDGNRYYDGAGWRALTTREEVIEVAGREPVTVTVRSTGHGPLLSDRSADLLG
;
A
#
# COMPACT_ATOMS: atom_id res chain seq x y z
N MET A 1 33.04 -1.95 41.08
CA MET A 1 33.44 -2.25 39.69
C MET A 1 34.09 -1.00 39.13
N PRO A 2 35.25 -1.08 38.44
CA PRO A 2 35.68 0.01 37.57
C PRO A 2 34.60 0.22 36.50
N GLY A 3 34.28 1.47 36.18
CA GLY A 3 33.36 1.75 35.09
C GLY A 3 34.09 1.60 33.76
N ASP A 4 33.65 0.66 32.92
CA ASP A 4 33.89 0.76 31.48
C ASP A 4 33.25 2.09 31.02
N GLU A 5 34.08 3.06 30.63
CA GLU A 5 33.58 4.30 30.02
C GLU A 5 32.81 3.94 28.75
N TRP A 6 31.54 4.35 28.69
CA TRP A 6 30.70 4.13 27.53
C TRP A 6 31.04 5.18 26.47
N THR A 7 31.49 4.70 25.31
CA THR A 7 31.94 5.52 24.18
C THR A 7 31.08 5.34 22.92
N GLY A 8 30.11 4.44 22.94
CA GLY A 8 29.11 4.28 21.88
C GLY A 8 28.01 5.34 21.96
N GLY A 9 27.23 5.51 20.88
CA GLY A 9 25.98 6.30 20.90
C GLY A 9 24.76 5.44 21.25
N PRO A 10 23.64 6.04 21.67
CA PRO A 10 22.40 5.32 21.88
C PRO A 10 21.74 4.96 20.53
N THR A 11 21.00 3.84 20.50
CA THR A 11 20.31 3.35 19.30
C THR A 11 18.88 2.95 19.63
N ALA A 12 17.94 3.06 18.70
CA ALA A 12 16.56 2.65 18.92
C ALA A 12 16.30 1.25 18.33
N SER A 13 15.87 0.30 19.17
CA SER A 13 15.26 -0.96 18.73
C SER A 13 13.73 -0.87 18.77
N MET A 14 13.05 -1.79 18.09
CA MET A 14 11.59 -1.87 18.05
C MET A 14 11.11 -3.30 18.27
N VAL A 15 10.19 -3.48 19.22
CA VAL A 15 9.31 -4.66 19.29
C VAL A 15 8.02 -4.30 18.55
N ALA A 16 7.62 -5.10 17.56
CA ALA A 16 6.29 -4.99 16.98
C ALA A 16 5.51 -6.27 17.29
N GLY A 17 4.38 -6.14 17.99
CA GLY A 17 3.50 -7.23 18.44
C GLY A 17 2.71 -7.90 17.32
N ILE A 18 3.35 -8.16 16.17
CA ILE A 18 2.70 -8.63 14.94
C ILE A 18 2.90 -10.14 14.73
N GLY A 19 3.64 -10.86 15.59
CA GLY A 19 3.82 -12.32 15.39
C GLY A 19 4.54 -13.17 16.45
N ASP A 20 5.28 -12.61 17.41
CA ASP A 20 5.96 -13.43 18.43
C ASP A 20 5.05 -13.72 19.65
N VAL A 21 4.15 -14.69 19.49
CA VAL A 21 3.60 -15.45 20.63
C VAL A 21 4.62 -16.55 20.96
N PRO A 22 5.25 -16.55 22.16
CA PRO A 22 6.09 -17.67 22.58
C PRO A 22 5.25 -18.95 22.55
N GLY A 23 5.71 -19.93 21.79
CA GLY A 23 4.88 -21.08 21.43
C GLY A 23 4.44 -21.89 22.65
N ASP A 24 3.14 -21.91 22.90
CA ASP A 24 2.49 -23.01 23.60
C ASP A 24 1.35 -23.54 22.71
N SER A 25 1.33 -24.86 22.51
CA SER A 25 0.57 -25.49 21.44
C SER A 25 -0.62 -26.24 22.00
N ASP A 26 -1.79 -25.60 22.04
CA ASP A 26 -3.04 -26.31 22.28
C ASP A 26 -4.18 -25.93 21.32
N ARG A 27 -4.92 -26.95 20.90
CA ARG A 27 -5.90 -26.88 19.81
C ARG A 27 -7.29 -26.56 20.34
N ALA A 28 -7.93 -25.52 19.80
CA ALA A 28 -9.37 -25.34 19.88
C ALA A 28 -10.00 -25.51 18.49
N THR A 29 -10.72 -26.62 18.28
CA THR A 29 -11.56 -26.83 17.09
C THR A 29 -12.96 -26.30 17.37
N MET A 30 -13.41 -25.28 16.63
CA MET A 30 -14.83 -24.90 16.63
C MET A 30 -15.60 -25.79 15.65
N SER A 31 -16.60 -26.49 16.16
CA SER A 31 -17.54 -27.27 15.35
C SER A 31 -18.62 -26.34 14.77
N ALA A 32 -18.75 -26.31 13.46
CA ALA A 32 -19.90 -25.68 12.79
C ALA A 32 -21.12 -26.60 12.91
N GLY A 33 -22.26 -26.05 13.35
CA GLY A 33 -23.54 -26.76 13.40
C GLY A 33 -24.24 -26.77 12.03
N GLU A 34 -24.81 -27.92 11.65
CA GLU A 34 -25.54 -28.10 10.39
C GLU A 34 -26.81 -27.22 10.30
N PRO A 35 -27.06 -26.52 9.18
CA PRO A 35 -28.33 -25.86 8.92
C PRO A 35 -29.33 -26.84 8.26
N ARG A 36 -30.58 -26.83 8.74
CA ARG A 36 -31.71 -27.51 8.06
C ARG A 36 -32.26 -26.65 6.93
N HIS A 37 -32.58 -27.28 5.81
CA HIS A 37 -33.26 -26.64 4.68
C HIS A 37 -34.73 -26.30 4.99
N GLU A 38 -35.14 -25.07 4.68
CA GLU A 38 -36.51 -24.74 4.25
C GLU A 38 -36.44 -23.77 3.05
N ALA A 39 -37.47 -23.77 2.21
CA ALA A 39 -37.41 -23.29 0.82
C ALA A 39 -37.81 -21.80 0.64
N GLY A 40 -37.26 -21.20 -0.42
CA GLY A 40 -37.30 -19.76 -0.67
C GLY A 40 -38.65 -19.13 -1.04
N VAL A 41 -38.60 -17.80 -1.15
CA VAL A 41 -39.60 -16.96 -1.83
C VAL A 41 -38.85 -15.96 -2.71
N ASP A 42 -39.30 -15.89 -3.97
CA ASP A 42 -38.84 -14.98 -5.02
C ASP A 42 -39.50 -13.59 -4.86
N MET A 43 -38.74 -12.51 -5.13
CA MET A 43 -39.20 -11.11 -5.08
C MET A 43 -38.50 -10.30 -6.17
N SER A 44 -39.21 -10.08 -7.28
CA SER A 44 -38.76 -9.35 -8.46
C SER A 44 -38.80 -7.82 -8.30
N ASP A 45 -37.92 -7.14 -9.05
CA ASP A 45 -37.95 -5.75 -9.54
C ASP A 45 -39.12 -4.83 -9.15
N GLN A 46 -38.79 -3.59 -8.74
CA GLN A 46 -39.39 -2.40 -9.37
C GLN A 46 -38.63 -1.07 -9.15
N ASP A 47 -38.31 -0.43 -10.28
CA ASP A 47 -38.35 1.01 -10.58
C ASP A 47 -37.80 2.06 -9.59
N LEU A 48 -36.66 2.67 -9.96
CA LEU A 48 -36.43 4.11 -9.78
C LEU A 48 -35.80 4.75 -11.04
N ARG A 49 -36.63 5.36 -11.89
CA ARG A 49 -36.21 6.32 -12.92
C ARG A 49 -36.37 7.76 -12.41
N ARG A 50 -35.39 8.63 -12.66
CA ARG A 50 -35.59 10.09 -12.72
C ARG A 50 -34.48 10.84 -13.49
N ASP A 51 -34.84 11.18 -14.73
CA ASP A 51 -34.63 12.44 -15.45
C ASP A 51 -33.26 13.16 -15.44
N ASN A 52 -32.66 13.21 -16.63
CA ASN A 52 -31.59 14.13 -17.04
C ASN A 52 -32.16 15.50 -17.51
N ALA A 53 -31.42 16.59 -17.28
CA ALA A 53 -31.50 17.81 -18.09
C ALA A 53 -30.13 18.55 -18.10
N PRO A 54 -29.64 19.07 -19.25
CA PRO A 54 -28.29 19.63 -19.38
C PRO A 54 -28.22 21.15 -19.24
N ALA A 55 -27.02 21.68 -18.95
CA ALA A 55 -26.76 23.12 -18.79
C ALA A 55 -25.87 23.72 -19.90
N GLY A 56 -26.46 24.68 -20.63
CA GLY A 56 -25.88 25.99 -20.97
C GLY A 56 -24.46 26.09 -21.55
N GLN A 57 -24.38 26.29 -22.87
CA GLN A 57 -23.25 26.90 -23.57
C GLN A 57 -23.34 28.44 -23.48
N VAL A 58 -22.22 29.14 -23.32
CA VAL A 58 -22.16 30.62 -23.31
C VAL A 58 -21.19 31.10 -24.37
N ASP A 59 -21.65 32.02 -25.23
CA ASP A 59 -20.89 32.59 -26.34
C ASP A 59 -20.18 33.91 -25.96
N ALA A 60 -19.28 34.33 -26.84
CA ALA A 60 -18.39 35.48 -26.63
C ALA A 60 -19.11 36.83 -26.66
N ASP A 61 -18.53 37.82 -25.99
CA ASP A 61 -18.95 39.23 -26.07
C ASP A 61 -17.80 40.16 -26.49
N SER A 62 -18.16 41.26 -27.13
CA SER A 62 -17.27 42.13 -27.91
C SER A 62 -17.04 43.49 -27.25
N ALA A 63 -15.87 44.09 -27.48
CA ALA A 63 -15.63 45.50 -27.17
C ALA A 63 -14.80 46.17 -28.28
N ASN A 64 -15.22 47.37 -28.68
CA ASN A 64 -14.65 48.20 -29.74
C ASN A 64 -14.55 49.66 -29.22
N LEU A 65 -14.16 50.62 -30.08
CA LEU A 65 -14.03 52.08 -29.90
C LEU A 65 -12.61 52.59 -29.56
N PRO A 66 -12.28 53.86 -29.90
CA PRO A 66 -12.58 54.56 -31.16
C PRO A 66 -11.34 55.31 -31.74
N GLY A 67 -11.50 55.96 -32.90
CA GLY A 67 -10.43 56.71 -33.59
C GLY A 67 -10.37 58.22 -33.30
N GLY A 68 -9.55 58.94 -34.07
CA GLY A 68 -9.41 60.41 -34.07
C GLY A 68 -8.87 60.94 -35.41
N GLU A 69 -9.20 62.19 -35.74
CA GLU A 69 -8.94 62.93 -37.01
C GLU A 69 -7.47 63.43 -37.11
N GLU A 70 -6.91 64.06 -38.17
CA GLU A 70 -7.30 65.12 -39.14
C GLU A 70 -6.46 64.99 -40.46
N SER A 71 -6.89 65.46 -41.66
CA SER A 71 -6.59 66.74 -42.36
C SER A 71 -5.09 67.07 -42.67
N ILE A 72 -4.66 67.70 -43.79
CA ILE A 72 -5.33 68.17 -45.03
C ILE A 72 -4.30 68.34 -46.22
N ASP A 73 -4.80 68.39 -47.47
CA ASP A 73 -4.29 68.85 -48.79
C ASP A 73 -2.79 69.04 -49.20
N ASP A 74 -2.53 68.65 -50.47
CA ASP A 74 -2.08 69.49 -51.62
C ASP A 74 -0.76 69.24 -52.41
N ALA A 75 -0.90 69.44 -53.73
CA ALA A 75 0.06 69.89 -54.77
C ALA A 75 1.21 68.99 -55.37
N VAL A 76 0.99 68.61 -56.63
CA VAL A 76 1.87 68.80 -57.84
C VAL A 76 3.20 68.03 -58.03
N SER A 77 3.41 67.60 -59.30
CA SER A 77 4.52 66.82 -59.91
C SER A 77 5.52 67.74 -60.67
N PRO A 78 6.57 67.30 -61.42
CA PRO A 78 7.39 66.06 -61.43
C PRO A 78 8.92 66.33 -61.29
N ALA A 79 9.75 65.28 -61.15
CA ALA A 79 11.09 65.19 -61.80
C ALA A 79 11.70 63.78 -61.69
N ASP A 80 12.33 63.31 -62.77
CA ASP A 80 12.96 61.99 -62.85
C ASP A 80 14.24 61.84 -62.01
N ARG A 81 14.50 60.64 -61.51
CA ARG A 81 15.85 60.10 -61.28
C ARG A 81 15.85 58.58 -61.18
N GLU A 82 16.30 57.92 -62.24
CA GLU A 82 16.64 56.50 -62.20
C GLU A 82 17.78 56.24 -61.19
N THR A 83 17.59 55.26 -60.31
CA THR A 83 18.71 54.57 -59.62
C THR A 83 18.43 53.07 -59.61
N GLY A 84 19.44 52.27 -59.96
CA GLY A 84 19.26 50.88 -60.37
C GLY A 84 18.99 49.88 -59.23
N LEU A 85 18.17 48.86 -59.53
CA LEU A 85 17.92 47.70 -58.67
C LEU A 85 18.89 46.54 -58.95
N PRO A 86 19.66 46.04 -57.96
CA PRO A 86 20.38 44.78 -58.11
C PRO A 86 19.59 43.56 -57.59
N ALA A 87 19.53 42.51 -58.43
CA ALA A 87 19.46 41.09 -58.05
C ALA A 87 18.28 40.55 -57.18
N SER A 88 17.03 40.64 -57.67
CA SER A 88 15.86 39.99 -57.04
C SER A 88 15.85 38.43 -57.08
N GLY A 89 16.69 37.80 -57.90
CA GLY A 89 16.68 36.35 -58.14
C GLY A 89 17.22 35.47 -57.00
N ALA A 90 18.29 35.91 -56.31
CA ALA A 90 18.94 35.11 -55.27
C ALA A 90 18.06 34.95 -54.02
N ARG A 91 17.38 36.02 -53.59
CA ARG A 91 16.48 36.04 -52.44
C ARG A 91 15.27 35.10 -52.65
N ARG A 92 14.68 35.10 -53.86
CA ARG A 92 13.60 34.16 -54.24
C ARG A 92 14.06 32.69 -54.25
N ARG A 93 15.28 32.37 -54.70
CA ARG A 93 15.83 31.00 -54.62
C ARG A 93 16.10 30.55 -53.17
N ARG A 94 16.67 31.41 -52.32
CA ARG A 94 16.86 31.11 -50.88
C ARG A 94 15.53 30.87 -50.16
N TRP A 95 14.52 31.70 -50.40
CA TRP A 95 13.19 31.55 -49.76
C TRP A 95 12.48 30.26 -50.20
N ARG A 96 12.57 29.86 -51.48
CA ARG A 96 12.06 28.56 -51.95
C ARG A 96 12.79 27.36 -51.32
N ARG A 97 14.09 27.46 -51.04
CA ARG A 97 14.84 26.42 -50.30
C ARG A 97 14.42 26.37 -48.83
N ALA A 98 14.34 27.52 -48.15
CA ALA A 98 13.89 27.61 -46.76
C ALA A 98 12.47 27.06 -46.57
N ARG A 99 11.52 27.41 -47.45
CA ARG A 99 10.16 26.87 -47.43
C ARG A 99 10.14 25.34 -47.63
N ARG A 100 10.99 24.78 -48.49
CA ARG A 100 11.11 23.32 -48.64
C ARG A 100 11.68 22.66 -47.39
N VAL A 101 12.72 23.24 -46.78
CA VAL A 101 13.27 22.72 -45.51
C VAL A 101 12.21 22.78 -44.41
N LEU A 102 11.49 23.90 -44.26
CA LEU A 102 10.40 24.02 -43.29
C LEU A 102 9.28 22.99 -43.51
N LEU A 103 8.87 22.77 -44.77
CA LEU A 103 7.87 21.75 -45.12
C LEU A 103 8.38 20.32 -44.86
N TRP A 104 9.67 20.05 -45.08
CA TRP A 104 10.27 18.76 -44.72
C TRP A 104 10.36 18.57 -43.20
N CYS A 105 10.79 19.59 -42.44
CA CYS A 105 10.79 19.54 -40.97
C CYS A 105 9.38 19.35 -40.42
N LEU A 106 8.37 20.03 -40.98
CA LEU A 106 6.96 19.84 -40.61
C LEU A 106 6.46 18.45 -40.97
N ALA A 107 6.77 17.92 -42.16
CA ALA A 107 6.38 16.58 -42.57
C ALA A 107 7.04 15.50 -41.68
N VAL A 108 8.32 15.65 -41.34
CA VAL A 108 9.03 14.78 -40.39
C VAL A 108 8.41 14.88 -38.99
N PHE A 109 8.16 16.09 -38.49
CA PHE A 109 7.51 16.30 -37.19
C PHE A 109 6.11 15.65 -37.14
N LEU A 110 5.26 15.87 -38.14
CA LEU A 110 3.94 15.25 -38.22
C LEU A 110 4.04 13.72 -38.32
N THR A 111 4.99 13.19 -39.09
CA THR A 111 5.21 11.73 -39.20
C THR A 111 5.65 11.13 -37.87
N LEU A 112 6.55 11.80 -37.13
CA LEU A 112 6.98 11.38 -35.80
C LEU A 112 5.83 11.48 -34.80
N ALA A 113 5.04 12.55 -34.82
CA ALA A 113 3.88 12.74 -33.95
C ALA A 113 2.80 11.66 -34.18
N VAL A 114 2.48 11.35 -35.44
CA VAL A 114 1.53 10.28 -35.80
C VAL A 114 2.08 8.91 -35.38
N THR A 115 3.36 8.63 -35.66
CA THR A 115 3.99 7.35 -35.26
C THR A 115 4.02 7.19 -33.74
N ALA A 116 4.41 8.22 -32.99
CA ALA A 116 4.39 8.21 -31.53
C ALA A 116 2.98 8.04 -30.96
N SER A 117 1.98 8.71 -31.55
CA SER A 117 0.57 8.57 -31.15
C SER A 117 0.06 7.15 -31.41
N ALA A 118 0.38 6.56 -32.56
CA ALA A 118 0.01 5.19 -32.90
C ALA A 118 0.66 4.16 -31.95
N LEU A 119 1.96 4.33 -31.66
CA LEU A 119 2.70 3.50 -30.70
C LEU A 119 2.12 3.62 -29.28
N LEU A 120 1.77 4.83 -28.84
CA LEU A 120 1.14 5.07 -27.54
C LEU A 120 -0.24 4.39 -27.47
N VAL A 121 -1.13 4.63 -28.44
CA VAL A 121 -2.47 4.02 -28.49
C VAL A 121 -2.38 2.49 -28.54
N TRP A 122 -1.44 1.93 -29.31
CA TRP A 122 -1.20 0.48 -29.34
C TRP A 122 -0.68 -0.05 -28.00
N THR A 123 0.26 0.66 -27.36
CA THR A 123 0.86 0.27 -26.07
C THR A 123 -0.16 0.34 -24.92
N VAL A 124 -1.08 1.30 -24.94
CA VAL A 124 -2.19 1.36 -23.97
C VAL A 124 -3.21 0.27 -24.26
N ARG A 125 -3.72 0.16 -25.49
CA ARG A 125 -4.79 -0.80 -25.82
C ARG A 125 -4.38 -2.26 -25.69
N ARG A 126 -3.12 -2.61 -25.98
CA ARG A 126 -2.62 -3.99 -25.81
C ARG A 126 -2.58 -4.43 -24.34
N SER A 127 -2.58 -3.48 -23.41
CA SER A 127 -2.53 -3.71 -21.96
C SER A 127 -3.92 -3.77 -21.32
N PHE A 128 -5.00 -3.50 -22.07
CA PHE A 128 -6.34 -3.78 -21.58
C PHE A 128 -6.61 -5.29 -21.60
N PRO A 129 -7.24 -5.84 -20.54
CA PRO A 129 -7.65 -7.24 -20.50
C PRO A 129 -8.81 -7.52 -21.47
N ASP A 130 -8.91 -8.78 -21.88
CA ASP A 130 -10.00 -9.30 -22.70
C ASP A 130 -10.97 -10.08 -21.79
N TYR A 131 -12.06 -9.42 -21.39
CA TYR A 131 -13.04 -9.98 -20.45
C TYR A 131 -14.01 -10.99 -21.09
N ASP A 132 -14.15 -10.99 -22.42
CA ASP A 132 -15.05 -11.89 -23.16
C ASP A 132 -14.35 -13.21 -23.56
N SER A 133 -13.10 -13.41 -23.12
CA SER A 133 -12.26 -14.53 -23.53
C SER A 133 -12.46 -15.79 -22.66
N THR A 134 -12.45 -16.96 -23.32
CA THR A 134 -12.33 -18.25 -22.62
C THR A 134 -10.86 -18.64 -22.52
N ILE A 135 -10.37 -18.85 -21.31
CA ILE A 135 -8.97 -19.22 -21.02
C ILE A 135 -8.87 -20.67 -20.54
N THR A 136 -7.81 -21.38 -20.96
CA THR A 136 -7.45 -22.68 -20.36
C THR A 136 -6.41 -22.45 -19.27
N MET A 137 -6.75 -22.74 -18.02
CA MET A 137 -5.88 -22.53 -16.87
C MET A 137 -5.36 -23.87 -16.31
N PRO A 138 -4.04 -24.11 -16.25
CA PRO A 138 -3.49 -25.35 -15.71
C PRO A 138 -3.90 -25.62 -14.26
N GLY A 139 -4.39 -26.83 -14.01
CA GLY A 139 -4.76 -27.28 -12.68
C GLY A 139 -6.05 -26.68 -12.11
N LEU A 140 -6.96 -26.18 -12.95
CA LEU A 140 -8.38 -26.14 -12.57
C LEU A 140 -8.96 -27.56 -12.58
N GLY A 141 -9.74 -27.90 -11.57
CA GLY A 141 -10.47 -29.17 -11.48
C GLY A 141 -11.78 -29.16 -12.29
N ALA A 142 -12.43 -28.01 -12.37
CA ALA A 142 -13.68 -27.78 -13.10
C ALA A 142 -13.69 -26.39 -13.76
N PRO A 143 -14.63 -26.12 -14.70
CA PRO A 143 -14.83 -24.78 -15.23
C PRO A 143 -15.16 -23.77 -14.14
N VAL A 144 -14.62 -22.55 -14.27
CA VAL A 144 -14.98 -21.39 -13.47
C VAL A 144 -15.50 -20.30 -14.41
N THR A 145 -16.56 -19.60 -14.03
CA THR A 145 -17.12 -18.50 -14.81
C THR A 145 -16.96 -17.19 -14.05
N ALA A 146 -16.41 -16.18 -14.69
CA ALA A 146 -16.30 -14.82 -14.15
C ALA A 146 -17.26 -13.92 -14.92
N TYR A 147 -18.34 -13.49 -14.28
CA TYR A 147 -19.20 -12.43 -14.82
C TYR A 147 -18.72 -11.08 -14.30
N ARG A 148 -18.86 -10.02 -15.09
CA ARG A 148 -18.64 -8.64 -14.64
C ARG A 148 -19.90 -7.82 -14.89
N ASP A 149 -20.24 -6.96 -13.95
CA ASP A 149 -21.34 -5.99 -14.09
C ASP A 149 -20.89 -4.72 -14.86
N GLU A 150 -21.78 -3.74 -14.96
CA GLU A 150 -21.51 -2.46 -15.64
C GLU A 150 -20.40 -1.62 -14.97
N TYR A 151 -20.08 -1.90 -13.70
CA TYR A 151 -18.99 -1.28 -12.96
C TYR A 151 -17.67 -2.08 -13.05
N GLY A 152 -17.69 -3.24 -13.72
CA GLY A 152 -16.56 -4.14 -13.89
C GLY A 152 -16.31 -5.06 -12.70
N ILE A 153 -17.20 -5.11 -11.72
CA ILE A 153 -17.06 -5.91 -10.49
C ILE A 153 -17.22 -7.39 -10.83
N PRO A 154 -16.22 -8.25 -10.59
CA PRO A 154 -16.33 -9.68 -10.89
C PRO A 154 -17.21 -10.43 -9.88
N GLN A 155 -18.00 -11.34 -10.41
CA GLN A 155 -18.76 -12.37 -9.70
C GLN A 155 -18.21 -13.72 -10.19
N LEU A 156 -17.49 -14.44 -9.34
CA LEU A 156 -16.76 -15.67 -9.69
C LEU A 156 -17.56 -16.91 -9.26
N TYR A 157 -17.85 -17.81 -10.21
CA TYR A 157 -18.67 -19.01 -9.99
C TYR A 157 -17.85 -20.28 -10.23
N ALA A 158 -17.63 -21.07 -9.19
CA ALA A 158 -16.86 -22.32 -9.24
C ALA A 158 -17.60 -23.48 -8.56
N SER A 159 -17.09 -24.71 -8.73
CA SER A 159 -17.58 -25.90 -8.00
C SER A 159 -16.58 -26.42 -6.95
N SER A 160 -15.43 -25.78 -6.78
CA SER A 160 -14.47 -26.07 -5.71
C SER A 160 -13.82 -24.79 -5.19
N GLU A 161 -13.44 -24.79 -3.91
CA GLU A 161 -12.81 -23.66 -3.23
C GLU A 161 -11.43 -23.33 -3.83
N LEU A 162 -10.69 -24.37 -4.23
CA LEU A 162 -9.37 -24.21 -4.84
C LEU A 162 -9.49 -23.60 -6.24
N ASP A 163 -10.48 -24.00 -7.04
CA ASP A 163 -10.75 -23.38 -8.34
C ASP A 163 -11.22 -21.93 -8.19
N LEU A 164 -12.04 -21.65 -7.18
CA LEU A 164 -12.53 -20.30 -6.86
C LEU A 164 -11.39 -19.35 -6.50
N PHE A 165 -10.52 -19.71 -5.54
CA PHE A 165 -9.40 -18.87 -5.15
C PHE A 165 -8.35 -18.74 -6.26
N LYS A 166 -8.18 -19.78 -7.09
CA LYS A 166 -7.33 -19.72 -8.29
C LYS A 166 -7.88 -18.74 -9.33
N ALA A 167 -9.18 -18.74 -9.59
CA ALA A 167 -9.79 -17.74 -10.44
C ALA A 167 -9.70 -16.33 -9.85
N GLN A 168 -9.88 -16.16 -8.52
CA GLN A 168 -9.70 -14.87 -7.85
C GLN A 168 -8.27 -14.32 -8.03
N GLY A 169 -7.24 -15.16 -7.87
CA GLY A 169 -5.85 -14.77 -8.11
C GLY A 169 -5.60 -14.35 -9.56
N TYR A 170 -6.17 -15.06 -10.53
CA TYR A 170 -6.07 -14.68 -11.94
C TYR A 170 -6.76 -13.33 -12.22
N VAL A 171 -7.94 -13.09 -11.65
CA VAL A 171 -8.74 -11.88 -11.88
C VAL A 171 -8.14 -10.65 -11.16
N HIS A 172 -7.64 -10.81 -9.93
CA HIS A 172 -6.87 -9.75 -9.26
C HIS A 172 -5.61 -9.37 -10.08
N ALA A 173 -4.91 -10.34 -10.67
CA ALA A 173 -3.78 -10.06 -11.56
C ALA A 173 -4.22 -9.37 -12.86
N GLN A 174 -5.30 -9.85 -13.50
CA GLN A 174 -5.88 -9.27 -14.71
C GLN A 174 -6.16 -7.76 -14.58
N ASP A 175 -6.62 -7.33 -13.40
CA ASP A 175 -7.01 -5.94 -13.19
C ASP A 175 -5.92 -5.09 -12.56
N ARG A 176 -5.07 -5.70 -11.71
CA ARG A 176 -4.20 -4.95 -10.78
C ARG A 176 -2.78 -5.53 -10.62
N PHE A 177 -2.27 -6.31 -11.57
CA PHE A 177 -0.95 -6.94 -11.41
C PHE A 177 0.19 -5.96 -11.11
N TRP A 178 0.21 -4.76 -11.70
CA TRP A 178 1.24 -3.75 -11.37
C TRP A 178 1.19 -3.31 -9.89
N GLU A 179 -0.02 -3.08 -9.35
CA GLU A 179 -0.22 -2.74 -7.94
C GLU A 179 0.30 -3.88 -7.04
N MET A 180 -0.02 -5.13 -7.39
CA MET A 180 0.43 -6.33 -6.67
C MET A 180 1.96 -6.49 -6.73
N ASP A 181 2.55 -6.36 -7.92
CA ASP A 181 3.99 -6.52 -8.15
C ASP A 181 4.81 -5.44 -7.44
N PHE A 182 4.39 -4.18 -7.55
CA PHE A 182 4.98 -3.07 -6.80
C PHE A 182 4.86 -3.30 -5.28
N ARG A 183 3.67 -3.71 -4.79
CA ARG A 183 3.46 -3.99 -3.36
C ARG A 183 4.37 -5.10 -2.85
N ARG A 184 4.51 -6.24 -3.53
CA ARG A 184 5.41 -7.32 -3.03
C ARG A 184 6.87 -6.89 -2.97
N HIS A 185 7.33 -6.02 -3.89
CA HIS A 185 8.69 -5.46 -3.84
C HIS A 185 8.84 -4.50 -2.65
N LEU A 186 7.85 -3.63 -2.42
CA LEU A 186 7.82 -2.75 -1.25
C LEU A 186 7.77 -3.54 0.07
N THR A 187 6.90 -4.54 0.21
CA THR A 187 6.78 -5.32 1.46
C THR A 187 7.99 -6.22 1.73
N SER A 188 8.78 -6.51 0.69
CA SER A 188 9.98 -7.35 0.79
C SER A 188 11.29 -6.53 0.84
N GLY A 189 11.23 -5.19 0.75
CA GLY A 189 12.44 -4.36 0.65
C GLY A 189 13.27 -4.72 -0.60
N ARG A 190 12.66 -4.54 -1.77
CA ARG A 190 13.21 -4.85 -3.11
C ARG A 190 12.93 -3.74 -4.15
N LEU A 191 12.62 -2.52 -3.73
CA LEU A 191 12.36 -1.41 -4.66
C LEU A 191 13.60 -0.97 -5.47
N ALA A 192 14.82 -1.26 -4.99
CA ALA A 192 16.07 -1.03 -5.70
C ALA A 192 16.22 -1.92 -6.94
N GLU A 193 15.53 -3.07 -6.99
CA GLU A 193 15.45 -3.93 -8.16
C GLU A 193 14.58 -3.32 -9.26
N LEU A 194 13.60 -2.48 -8.88
CA LEU A 194 12.75 -1.75 -9.82
C LEU A 194 13.37 -0.41 -10.25
N PHE A 195 13.79 0.41 -9.28
CA PHE A 195 14.14 1.82 -9.49
C PHE A 195 15.60 2.17 -9.15
N GLY A 196 16.43 1.16 -8.90
CA GLY A 196 17.88 1.30 -8.76
C GLY A 196 18.33 1.95 -7.44
N PRO A 197 19.56 2.50 -7.42
CA PRO A 197 20.27 2.84 -6.17
C PRO A 197 19.55 3.82 -5.24
N SER A 198 18.65 4.64 -5.78
CA SER A 198 17.86 5.62 -5.01
C SER A 198 16.95 4.97 -3.94
N MET A 199 16.62 3.69 -4.10
CA MET A 199 15.74 2.96 -3.18
C MET A 199 16.49 2.13 -2.14
N VAL A 200 17.81 1.92 -2.26
CA VAL A 200 18.61 1.12 -1.33
C VAL A 200 18.43 1.52 0.15
N PRO A 201 18.35 2.82 0.53
CA PRO A 201 18.06 3.18 1.93
C PRO A 201 16.67 2.77 2.40
N THR A 202 15.69 2.76 1.49
CA THR A 202 14.31 2.34 1.77
C THR A 202 14.23 0.84 1.97
N ASP A 203 14.88 0.09 1.07
CA ASP A 203 14.98 -1.36 1.17
C ASP A 203 15.75 -1.79 2.40
N ALA A 204 16.88 -1.15 2.72
CA ALA A 204 17.64 -1.42 3.94
C ALA A 204 16.81 -1.26 5.22
N PHE A 205 15.92 -0.25 5.28
CA PHE A 205 14.97 -0.07 6.37
C PHE A 205 13.91 -1.18 6.41
N LEU A 206 13.32 -1.53 5.26
CA LEU A 206 12.31 -2.60 5.14
C LEU A 206 12.86 -3.99 5.45
N ARG A 207 14.09 -4.29 5.00
CA ARG A 207 14.85 -5.49 5.34
C ARG A 207 15.18 -5.53 6.83
N THR A 208 15.43 -4.39 7.45
CA THR A 208 15.62 -4.28 8.91
C THR A 208 14.34 -4.65 9.67
N LEU A 209 13.17 -4.17 9.21
CA LEU A 209 11.84 -4.55 9.74
C LEU A 209 11.49 -6.03 9.51
N GLY A 210 11.99 -6.65 8.44
CA GLY A 210 11.94 -8.10 8.23
C GLY A 210 10.57 -8.69 7.88
N TRP A 211 9.61 -7.90 7.39
CA TRP A 211 8.23 -8.37 7.15
C TRP A 211 8.12 -9.64 6.29
N ARG A 212 8.89 -9.74 5.19
CA ARG A 212 8.92 -10.93 4.32
C ARG A 212 9.59 -12.14 4.98
N GLU A 213 10.54 -11.92 5.88
CA GLU A 213 11.17 -12.97 6.68
C GLU A 213 10.19 -13.55 7.72
N VAL A 214 9.53 -12.67 8.47
CA VAL A 214 8.48 -13.06 9.44
C VAL A 214 7.35 -13.81 8.74
N ALA A 215 6.86 -13.32 7.60
CA ALA A 215 5.85 -14.01 6.80
C ALA A 215 6.29 -15.42 6.35
N ALA A 216 7.58 -15.61 6.01
CA ALA A 216 8.12 -16.91 5.63
C ALA A 216 8.23 -17.89 6.81
N ARG A 217 8.51 -17.40 8.02
CA ARG A 217 8.47 -18.20 9.25
C ARG A 217 7.02 -18.62 9.57
N GLU A 218 6.09 -17.67 9.51
CA GLU A 218 4.68 -17.90 9.83
C GLU A 218 3.96 -18.82 8.85
N TRP A 219 4.42 -18.95 7.60
CA TRP A 219 3.89 -19.94 6.64
C TRP A 219 3.79 -21.35 7.24
N GLN A 220 4.67 -21.73 8.18
CA GLN A 220 4.61 -23.02 8.85
C GLN A 220 3.53 -23.12 9.93
N LEU A 221 3.13 -21.99 10.52
CA LEU A 221 2.06 -21.87 11.52
C LEU A 221 0.66 -21.85 10.85
N VAL A 222 0.57 -21.37 9.60
CA VAL A 222 -0.69 -21.30 8.85
C VAL A 222 -1.29 -22.71 8.67
N SER A 223 -2.61 -22.82 8.87
CA SER A 223 -3.34 -24.08 8.74
C SER A 223 -3.14 -24.73 7.35
N PRO A 224 -3.16 -26.07 7.23
CA PRO A 224 -3.02 -26.73 5.92
C PRO A 224 -4.07 -26.28 4.90
N GLN A 225 -5.30 -26.00 5.35
CA GLN A 225 -6.41 -25.51 4.53
C GLN A 225 -6.14 -24.10 4.01
N THR A 226 -5.76 -23.16 4.90
CA THR A 226 -5.44 -21.78 4.52
C THR A 226 -4.21 -21.72 3.61
N ARG A 227 -3.19 -22.58 3.83
CA ARG A 227 -2.07 -22.74 2.90
C ARG A 227 -2.51 -23.22 1.51
N ALA A 228 -3.46 -24.14 1.43
CA ALA A 228 -4.00 -24.60 0.15
C ALA A 228 -4.73 -23.48 -0.60
N TYR A 229 -5.48 -22.61 0.08
CA TYR A 229 -6.13 -21.44 -0.53
C TYR A 229 -5.12 -20.38 -1.00
N LEU A 230 -4.09 -20.08 -0.19
CA LEU A 230 -3.01 -19.16 -0.56
C LEU A 230 -2.21 -19.70 -1.76
N GLN A 231 -1.96 -21.01 -1.81
CA GLN A 231 -1.32 -21.66 -2.97
C GLN A 231 -2.21 -21.61 -4.21
N ALA A 232 -3.50 -21.93 -4.09
CA ALA A 232 -4.43 -21.87 -5.22
C ALA A 232 -4.53 -20.45 -5.80
N TYR A 233 -4.63 -19.44 -4.93
CA TYR A 233 -4.57 -18.04 -5.31
C TYR A 233 -3.27 -17.68 -6.05
N ALA A 234 -2.12 -18.05 -5.49
CA ALA A 234 -0.81 -17.83 -6.11
C ALA A 234 -0.71 -18.53 -7.48
N ASP A 235 -1.22 -19.75 -7.63
CA ASP A 235 -1.27 -20.47 -8.92
C ASP A 235 -2.10 -19.70 -9.96
N GLY A 236 -3.18 -19.05 -9.53
CA GLY A 236 -4.02 -18.19 -10.37
C GLY A 236 -3.29 -16.97 -10.91
N VAL A 237 -2.65 -16.22 -10.00
CA VAL A 237 -1.76 -15.09 -10.36
C VAL A 237 -0.67 -15.57 -11.31
N ASN A 238 -0.06 -16.71 -11.03
CA ASN A 238 1.02 -17.30 -11.84
C ASN A 238 0.55 -17.77 -13.23
N ALA A 239 -0.68 -18.28 -13.35
CA ALA A 239 -1.27 -18.61 -14.65
C ALA A 239 -1.53 -17.35 -15.48
N TRP A 240 -1.95 -16.24 -14.85
CA TRP A 240 -2.05 -14.94 -15.51
C TRP A 240 -0.67 -14.45 -15.98
N ILE A 241 0.35 -14.47 -15.11
CA ILE A 241 1.73 -14.08 -15.46
C ILE A 241 2.22 -14.86 -16.67
N ALA A 242 2.06 -16.18 -16.67
CA ALA A 242 2.45 -17.08 -17.76
C ALA A 242 1.75 -16.74 -19.08
N GLY A 243 0.43 -16.50 -19.07
CA GLY A 243 -0.34 -16.12 -20.25
C GLY A 243 0.07 -14.76 -20.85
N HIS A 244 0.63 -13.86 -20.03
CA HIS A 244 0.96 -12.48 -20.41
C HIS A 244 2.48 -12.24 -20.57
N GLY A 245 3.20 -13.23 -21.12
CA GLY A 245 4.65 -13.14 -21.41
C GLY A 245 5.56 -13.78 -20.36
N GLY A 246 5.01 -14.46 -19.35
CA GLY A 246 5.82 -15.09 -18.30
C GLY A 246 6.65 -14.07 -17.53
N SER A 247 7.95 -14.34 -17.38
CA SER A 247 8.90 -13.45 -16.70
C SER A 247 9.34 -12.24 -17.53
N ASP A 248 9.01 -12.17 -18.82
CA ASP A 248 9.28 -10.99 -19.64
C ASP A 248 8.37 -9.84 -19.21
N ALA A 249 8.98 -8.81 -18.59
CA ALA A 249 8.29 -7.59 -18.19
C ALA A 249 7.73 -6.81 -19.40
N SER A 250 8.38 -6.88 -20.57
CA SER A 250 7.96 -6.14 -21.77
C SER A 250 6.68 -6.69 -22.43
N GLY A 251 6.18 -7.82 -21.93
CA GLY A 251 4.93 -8.47 -22.32
C GLY A 251 3.66 -7.62 -22.08
N ARG A 252 2.51 -8.20 -22.43
CA ARG A 252 1.19 -7.53 -22.33
C ARG A 252 0.64 -7.53 -20.90
N LYS A 253 1.35 -6.93 -19.95
CA LYS A 253 0.96 -6.89 -18.53
C LYS A 253 0.24 -5.60 -18.13
N SER A 254 0.92 -4.45 -18.27
CA SER A 254 0.35 -3.13 -17.97
C SER A 254 1.11 -2.02 -18.73
N LEU A 255 0.73 -0.75 -18.53
CA LEU A 255 1.41 0.43 -19.12
C LEU A 255 2.76 0.72 -18.45
N GLU A 256 2.86 0.39 -17.17
CA GLU A 256 4.00 0.72 -16.31
C GLU A 256 5.22 -0.14 -16.63
N TYR A 257 5.04 -1.40 -17.04
CA TYR A 257 6.19 -2.26 -17.40
C TYR A 257 7.00 -1.75 -18.60
N PRO A 258 6.40 -1.29 -19.73
CA PRO A 258 7.14 -0.59 -20.78
C PRO A 258 7.96 0.62 -20.29
N LEU A 259 7.48 1.36 -19.30
CA LEU A 259 8.23 2.46 -18.69
C LEU A 259 9.35 1.94 -17.79
N LEU A 260 9.07 0.90 -16.99
CA LEU A 260 10.06 0.21 -16.16
C LEU A 260 11.19 -0.37 -17.02
N SER A 261 10.91 -0.98 -18.17
CA SER A 261 11.93 -1.50 -19.10
C SER A 261 12.86 -0.42 -19.68
N LEU A 262 12.47 0.87 -19.67
CA LEU A 262 13.37 1.98 -20.01
C LEU A 262 14.32 2.37 -18.86
N LEU A 263 13.92 2.07 -17.61
CA LEU A 263 14.69 2.39 -16.39
C LEU A 263 15.56 1.21 -15.95
N ASN A 264 14.99 0.00 -15.96
CA ASN A 264 15.67 -1.27 -15.74
C ASN A 264 15.29 -2.27 -16.86
N PRO A 265 16.07 -2.35 -17.96
CA PRO A 265 15.83 -3.32 -19.03
C PRO A 265 16.13 -4.77 -18.63
N GLY A 266 16.78 -5.00 -17.49
CA GLY A 266 17.05 -6.33 -16.94
C GLY A 266 15.99 -6.86 -15.98
N TYR A 267 14.95 -6.07 -15.67
CA TYR A 267 13.89 -6.51 -14.75
C TYR A 267 13.09 -7.67 -15.35
N THR A 268 12.87 -8.71 -14.54
CA THR A 268 12.03 -9.86 -14.89
C THR A 268 10.94 -10.06 -13.85
N VAL A 269 9.73 -10.38 -14.31
CA VAL A 269 8.58 -10.61 -13.44
C VAL A 269 8.69 -11.98 -12.79
N GLU A 270 8.90 -12.01 -11.49
CA GLU A 270 8.90 -13.24 -10.71
C GLU A 270 7.50 -13.83 -10.56
N ARG A 271 7.44 -15.14 -10.32
CA ARG A 271 6.22 -15.83 -9.88
C ARG A 271 5.73 -15.25 -8.54
N TRP A 272 4.41 -15.25 -8.33
CA TRP A 272 3.82 -14.94 -7.02
C TRP A 272 4.05 -16.12 -6.08
N ASP A 273 4.66 -15.86 -4.92
CA ASP A 273 4.82 -16.81 -3.82
C ASP A 273 3.62 -16.63 -2.86
N PRO A 274 2.96 -17.71 -2.36
CA PRO A 274 1.95 -17.60 -1.31
C PRO A 274 2.35 -16.77 -0.09
N VAL A 275 3.64 -16.67 0.21
CA VAL A 275 4.18 -15.84 1.31
C VAL A 275 4.13 -14.34 0.98
N ASP A 276 4.10 -13.93 -0.30
CA ASP A 276 3.96 -12.51 -0.68
C ASP A 276 2.60 -11.94 -0.23
N SER A 277 1.56 -12.79 -0.24
CA SER A 277 0.25 -12.48 0.33
C SER A 277 0.32 -12.26 1.86
N ILE A 278 1.05 -13.11 2.59
CA ILE A 278 1.24 -12.96 4.05
C ILE A 278 2.08 -11.71 4.37
N ALA A 279 3.14 -11.46 3.61
CA ALA A 279 3.99 -10.26 3.77
C ALA A 279 3.20 -8.96 3.55
N SER A 280 2.23 -8.98 2.63
CA SER A 280 1.29 -7.87 2.41
C SER A 280 0.43 -7.57 3.66
N LEU A 281 -0.07 -8.60 4.35
CA LEU A 281 -0.77 -8.44 5.63
C LEU A 281 0.15 -7.90 6.74
N LYS A 282 1.43 -8.30 6.78
CA LYS A 282 2.40 -7.78 7.77
C LYS A 282 2.68 -6.29 7.59
N ALA A 283 2.89 -5.84 6.36
CA ALA A 283 3.05 -4.42 6.05
C ALA A 283 1.80 -3.61 6.43
N MET A 284 0.60 -4.13 6.13
CA MET A 284 -0.67 -3.50 6.49
C MET A 284 -0.86 -3.41 8.02
N ALA A 285 -0.59 -4.49 8.76
CA ALA A 285 -0.67 -4.50 10.22
C ALA A 285 0.30 -3.49 10.85
N TRP A 286 1.53 -3.38 10.33
CA TRP A 286 2.51 -2.40 10.79
C TRP A 286 2.07 -0.97 10.49
N ASP A 287 1.46 -0.69 9.32
CA ASP A 287 0.97 0.64 8.99
C ASP A 287 -0.17 1.08 9.93
N LEU A 288 -1.12 0.17 10.19
CA LEU A 288 -2.27 0.37 11.07
C LEU A 288 -1.91 0.54 12.56
N ALA A 289 -0.74 0.09 13.01
CA ALA A 289 -0.23 0.30 14.37
C ALA A 289 0.09 1.78 14.61
N SER A 290 -0.92 2.60 14.94
CA SER A 290 -0.78 4.06 15.07
C SER A 290 -0.01 4.49 16.32
N ASN A 291 0.03 3.65 17.36
CA ASN A 291 0.72 3.91 18.62
C ASN A 291 2.21 4.26 18.40
N LYS A 292 2.87 3.70 17.38
CA LYS A 292 4.27 3.98 17.03
C LYS A 292 4.61 5.47 16.93
N TYR A 293 3.67 6.29 16.44
CA TYR A 293 3.86 7.74 16.38
C TYR A 293 3.76 8.41 17.74
N LEU A 294 2.87 7.92 18.62
CA LEU A 294 2.73 8.43 19.98
C LEU A 294 3.99 8.09 20.80
N GLU A 295 4.53 6.88 20.67
CA GLU A 295 5.74 6.47 21.39
C GLU A 295 6.98 7.27 20.97
N MET A 296 7.17 7.53 19.67
CA MET A 296 8.23 8.43 19.20
C MET A 296 8.04 9.86 19.71
N ASP A 297 6.81 10.39 19.68
CA ASP A 297 6.52 11.77 20.07
C ASP A 297 6.68 11.98 21.60
N ARG A 298 6.19 11.02 22.41
CA ARG A 298 6.44 10.95 23.86
C ARG A 298 7.93 10.90 24.17
N SER A 299 8.68 10.06 23.45
CA SER A 299 10.13 9.93 23.61
C SER A 299 10.89 11.22 23.26
N VAL A 300 10.51 11.90 22.17
CA VAL A 300 11.07 13.21 21.81
C VAL A 300 10.75 14.27 22.88
N LEU A 301 9.54 14.30 23.44
CA LEU A 301 9.21 15.25 24.50
C LEU A 301 9.97 14.98 25.81
N LEU A 302 10.13 13.71 26.21
CA LEU A 302 11.00 13.31 27.33
C LEU A 302 12.44 13.79 27.09
N SER A 303 12.95 13.61 25.86
CA SER A 303 14.30 14.01 25.45
C SER A 303 14.53 15.53 25.54
N HIS A 304 13.49 16.34 25.27
CA HIS A 304 13.51 17.79 25.47
C HIS A 304 13.28 18.24 26.92
N GLY A 305 13.26 17.32 27.88
CA GLY A 305 13.20 17.63 29.31
C GLY A 305 11.80 17.83 29.87
N LEU A 306 10.73 17.50 29.14
CA LEU A 306 9.40 17.39 29.75
C LEU A 306 9.39 16.20 30.72
N ARG A 307 8.65 16.36 31.82
CA ARG A 307 8.38 15.28 32.77
C ARG A 307 7.19 14.46 32.31
N ARG A 308 7.08 13.22 32.78
CA ARG A 308 6.01 12.29 32.40
C ARG A 308 4.62 12.89 32.64
N GLU A 309 4.39 13.57 33.76
CA GLU A 309 3.09 14.17 34.09
C GLU A 309 2.67 15.23 33.04
N GLN A 310 3.63 15.99 32.51
CA GLN A 310 3.38 17.02 31.48
C GLN A 310 3.12 16.40 30.10
N ILE A 311 3.58 15.18 29.86
CA ILE A 311 3.33 14.42 28.63
C ILE A 311 1.98 13.71 28.74
N ASP A 312 1.63 13.17 29.90
CA ASP A 312 0.32 12.58 30.18
C ASP A 312 -0.80 13.63 30.11
N GLU A 313 -0.53 14.91 30.41
CA GLU A 313 -1.43 16.05 30.15
C GLU A 313 -1.66 16.31 28.64
N LEU A 314 -0.65 16.08 27.79
CA LEU A 314 -0.73 16.27 26.34
C LEU A 314 -1.30 15.04 25.60
N PHE A 315 -1.08 13.84 26.15
CA PHE A 315 -1.48 12.55 25.60
C PHE A 315 -2.28 11.73 26.64
N PRO A 316 -3.44 12.24 27.10
CA PRO A 316 -4.22 11.60 28.15
C PRO A 316 -4.69 10.20 27.75
N ALA A 317 -4.76 9.31 28.75
CA ALA A 317 -5.30 7.97 28.58
C ALA A 317 -6.77 8.00 28.10
N TYR A 318 -7.19 6.95 27.40
CA TYR A 318 -8.57 6.82 26.95
C TYR A 318 -9.53 6.74 28.16
N PRO A 319 -10.61 7.55 28.22
CA PRO A 319 -11.50 7.63 29.37
C PRO A 319 -12.50 6.47 29.37
N PHE A 320 -12.04 5.27 29.72
CA PHE A 320 -12.85 4.04 29.79
C PHE A 320 -14.00 4.12 30.82
N ASP A 321 -13.88 4.99 31.81
CA ASP A 321 -14.89 5.32 32.81
C ASP A 321 -16.13 6.02 32.21
N ARG A 322 -15.91 6.81 31.15
CA ARG A 322 -16.97 7.52 30.41
C ARG A 322 -17.37 6.82 29.12
N ASN A 323 -16.41 6.18 28.46
CA ASN A 323 -16.54 5.56 27.15
C ASN A 323 -16.23 4.06 27.26
N SER A 324 -17.19 3.25 27.68
CA SER A 324 -16.97 1.80 27.77
C SER A 324 -16.92 1.14 26.38
N PRO A 325 -16.04 0.16 26.14
CA PRO A 325 -16.03 -0.63 24.91
C PRO A 325 -17.28 -1.51 24.79
N ILE A 326 -17.61 -1.92 23.56
CA ILE A 326 -18.76 -2.81 23.26
C ILE A 326 -18.58 -4.18 23.95
N LEU A 327 -17.35 -4.68 23.99
CA LEU A 327 -16.95 -5.84 24.79
C LEU A 327 -16.33 -5.34 26.09
N SER A 328 -17.07 -5.43 27.18
CA SER A 328 -16.62 -5.07 28.54
C SER A 328 -16.18 -6.29 29.36
N ASP A 329 -16.58 -7.49 28.93
CA ASP A 329 -16.14 -8.78 29.45
C ASP A 329 -15.10 -9.42 28.51
N GLY A 330 -14.27 -10.29 29.07
CA GLY A 330 -13.29 -11.10 28.38
C GLY A 330 -11.84 -10.81 28.79
N ALA A 331 -11.04 -11.86 28.97
CA ALA A 331 -9.63 -11.74 29.35
C ALA A 331 -8.77 -12.80 28.67
N VAL A 332 -7.46 -12.53 28.53
CA VAL A 332 -6.50 -13.56 28.11
C VAL A 332 -6.13 -14.43 29.31
N VAL A 333 -6.65 -15.65 29.32
CA VAL A 333 -6.39 -16.68 30.34
C VAL A 333 -5.50 -17.74 29.71
N ASN A 334 -4.32 -17.97 30.29
CA ASN A 334 -3.32 -18.95 29.80
C ASN A 334 -3.00 -18.79 28.29
N GLY A 335 -2.88 -17.54 27.81
CA GLY A 335 -2.56 -17.23 26.42
C GLY A 335 -3.72 -17.28 25.41
N ALA A 336 -4.93 -17.70 25.84
CA ALA A 336 -6.14 -17.71 25.02
C ALA A 336 -7.15 -16.66 25.51
N PHE A 337 -7.87 -16.01 24.59
CA PHE A 337 -8.96 -15.09 24.97
C PHE A 337 -10.21 -15.88 25.37
N ASP A 338 -10.62 -15.76 26.63
CA ASP A 338 -11.88 -16.25 27.17
C ASP A 338 -12.84 -15.06 27.30
N ALA A 339 -13.90 -15.04 26.48
CA ALA A 339 -14.91 -13.99 26.46
C ALA A 339 -15.80 -13.93 27.73
N THR A 340 -15.71 -14.92 28.62
CA THR A 340 -16.46 -14.97 29.89
C THR A 340 -15.61 -14.60 31.11
N ALA A 341 -14.28 -14.49 30.94
CA ALA A 341 -13.38 -14.10 32.01
C ALA A 341 -13.45 -12.60 32.29
N THR A 342 -13.49 -12.21 33.57
CA THR A 342 -13.46 -10.79 33.96
C THR A 342 -12.07 -10.20 33.70
N PRO A 343 -11.94 -9.03 33.05
CA PRO A 343 -10.66 -8.38 32.86
C PRO A 343 -10.02 -7.99 34.21
N THR A 344 -8.91 -8.63 34.59
CA THR A 344 -8.02 -8.07 35.61
C THR A 344 -7.18 -6.96 34.99
N SER A 345 -7.44 -5.70 35.34
CA SER A 345 -6.57 -4.59 34.95
C SER A 345 -5.12 -4.88 35.37
N PRO A 346 -4.14 -4.85 34.45
CA PRO A 346 -2.74 -4.84 34.83
C PRO A 346 -2.48 -3.62 35.71
N ALA A 347 -1.96 -3.83 36.92
CA ALA A 347 -1.47 -2.72 37.72
C ALA A 347 -0.34 -2.02 36.96
N ALA A 348 -0.43 -0.71 36.81
CA ALA A 348 0.63 0.08 36.17
C ALA A 348 1.98 -0.22 36.85
N PRO A 349 3.05 -0.57 36.11
CA PRO A 349 4.35 -0.86 36.70
C PRO A 349 4.84 0.32 37.54
N GLY A 350 5.01 0.09 38.85
CA GLY A 350 5.40 1.12 39.81
C GLY A 350 6.82 1.63 39.57
N GLY A 351 6.95 2.75 38.86
CA GLY A 351 8.22 3.37 38.50
C GLY A 351 8.94 4.07 39.65
N ALA A 352 9.51 3.30 40.57
CA ALA A 352 10.36 3.82 41.66
C ALA A 352 11.83 3.39 41.47
N GLY A 353 12.58 4.10 40.62
CA GLY A 353 14.03 3.83 40.45
C GLY A 353 14.80 4.63 39.39
N ALA A 354 14.14 5.27 38.42
CA ALA A 354 14.80 5.78 37.20
C ALA A 354 15.45 7.18 37.27
N VAL A 355 15.35 7.89 38.39
CA VAL A 355 15.56 9.37 38.45
C VAL A 355 16.99 9.84 38.13
N ALA A 356 18.03 9.01 38.35
CA ALA A 356 19.42 9.43 38.17
C ALA A 356 20.03 9.14 36.78
N VAL A 357 19.46 8.20 36.01
CA VAL A 357 19.93 7.87 34.65
C VAL A 357 19.36 8.84 33.62
N GLU A 358 18.24 9.48 33.97
CA GLU A 358 17.32 10.18 33.10
C GLU A 358 17.84 11.51 32.50
N GLN A 359 18.94 12.09 33.00
CA GLN A 359 19.40 13.42 32.55
C GLN A 359 20.47 13.38 31.46
N ALA A 360 21.40 12.42 31.52
CA ALA A 360 22.40 12.20 30.44
C ALA A 360 21.81 11.48 29.23
N TRP A 361 20.70 10.75 29.40
CA TRP A 361 19.98 10.06 28.34
C TRP A 361 19.19 10.97 27.39
N ARG A 362 18.87 12.20 27.83
CA ARG A 362 17.89 13.07 27.18
C ARG A 362 18.42 13.80 25.94
N SER A 363 19.68 14.24 25.92
CA SER A 363 20.23 14.98 24.77
C SER A 363 20.32 14.14 23.50
N ASP A 364 20.66 12.87 23.64
CA ASP A 364 21.11 12.03 22.53
C ASP A 364 19.94 11.22 21.92
N ALA A 365 18.84 11.06 22.67
CA ALA A 365 17.62 10.39 22.20
C ALA A 365 16.83 11.22 21.17
N ALA A 366 16.84 12.55 21.29
CA ALA A 366 16.10 13.47 20.43
C ALA A 366 16.38 13.28 18.91
N PRO A 367 17.65 13.30 18.43
CA PRO A 367 17.95 13.06 17.02
C PRO A 367 17.60 11.63 16.59
N VAL A 368 17.76 10.64 17.48
CA VAL A 368 17.46 9.23 17.18
C VAL A 368 15.98 9.03 16.86
N PHE A 369 15.09 9.49 17.73
CA PHE A 369 13.65 9.38 17.52
C PHE A 369 13.13 10.34 16.45
N GLY A 370 13.72 11.54 16.32
CA GLY A 370 13.37 12.49 15.26
C GLY A 370 13.64 11.92 13.86
N ALA A 371 14.82 11.33 13.64
CA ALA A 371 15.17 10.76 12.35
C ALA A 371 14.44 9.43 12.07
N LEU A 372 14.20 8.61 13.11
CA LEU A 372 13.32 7.43 12.99
C LEU A 372 11.89 7.82 12.60
N ARG A 373 11.32 8.88 13.22
CA ARG A 373 10.02 9.45 12.83
C ARG A 373 10.02 9.89 11.37
N GLY A 374 11.10 10.51 10.90
CA GLY A 374 11.30 10.86 9.49
C GLY A 374 11.25 9.66 8.55
N ALA A 375 12.01 8.60 8.86
CA ALA A 375 12.03 7.36 8.08
C ALA A 375 10.66 6.64 8.06
N VAL A 376 10.00 6.53 9.23
CA VAL A 376 8.65 5.95 9.36
C VAL A 376 7.60 6.77 8.60
N ALA A 377 7.69 8.10 8.62
CA ALA A 377 6.78 8.96 7.85
C ALA A 377 7.01 8.85 6.33
N ALA A 378 8.27 8.76 5.88
CA ALA A 378 8.61 8.57 4.47
C ALA A 378 8.12 7.22 3.92
N LEU A 379 8.13 6.16 4.75
CA LEU A 379 7.61 4.85 4.36
C LEU A 379 6.07 4.85 4.22
N LYS A 380 5.35 5.48 5.16
CA LYS A 380 3.88 5.62 5.10
C LYS A 380 3.39 6.23 3.78
N GLY A 381 4.09 7.25 3.27
CA GLY A 381 3.77 7.86 1.97
C GLY A 381 3.94 6.94 0.76
N ARG A 382 4.64 5.79 0.90
CA ARG A 382 4.94 4.84 -0.18
C ARG A 382 4.11 3.56 -0.15
N LEU A 383 3.54 3.20 1.00
CA LEU A 383 2.66 2.03 1.16
C LEU A 383 1.34 2.13 0.39
N GLY A 384 1.04 3.29 -0.22
CA GLY A 384 -0.25 3.58 -0.86
C GLY A 384 -1.38 3.80 0.14
N VAL A 385 -1.11 3.65 1.45
CA VAL A 385 -2.03 3.86 2.55
C VAL A 385 -1.81 5.25 3.12
N THR A 386 -2.26 6.28 2.41
CA THR A 386 -2.16 7.65 2.89
C THR A 386 -3.19 7.91 3.98
N ILE A 387 -2.91 7.49 5.21
CA ILE A 387 -3.73 7.78 6.41
C ILE A 387 -3.56 9.27 6.77
N THR A 388 -4.15 10.16 5.97
CA THR A 388 -4.32 11.60 6.22
C THR A 388 -5.80 11.93 6.12
N GLY A 389 -6.42 12.38 7.21
CA GLY A 389 -7.87 12.64 7.26
C GLY A 389 -8.74 11.39 7.45
N VAL A 390 -8.22 10.36 8.13
CA VAL A 390 -8.84 9.03 8.22
C VAL A 390 -9.34 8.71 9.62
N GLY A 391 -10.58 8.20 9.68
CA GLY A 391 -11.12 7.37 10.76
C GLY A 391 -11.74 6.11 10.16
N SER A 392 -12.72 5.49 10.83
CA SER A 392 -13.61 4.51 10.20
C SER A 392 -14.88 4.38 11.03
N ASN A 393 -16.02 4.18 10.39
CA ASN A 393 -17.28 3.91 11.08
C ASN A 393 -17.62 2.42 11.02
N SER A 394 -18.15 1.87 12.11
CA SER A 394 -18.83 0.57 12.11
C SER A 394 -20.00 0.62 13.09
N TRP A 395 -21.21 0.49 12.56
CA TRP A 395 -22.45 0.49 13.33
C TRP A 395 -23.15 -0.86 13.14
N VAL A 396 -23.67 -1.42 14.24
CA VAL A 396 -24.53 -2.60 14.23
C VAL A 396 -25.80 -2.26 15.00
N VAL A 397 -26.96 -2.50 14.38
CA VAL A 397 -28.28 -2.27 14.97
C VAL A 397 -28.97 -3.62 15.14
N SER A 398 -29.40 -3.93 16.37
CA SER A 398 -30.19 -5.13 16.69
C SER A 398 -31.48 -5.16 15.87
N GLY A 399 -31.92 -6.35 15.43
CA GLY A 399 -33.19 -6.52 14.72
C GLY A 399 -34.41 -6.05 15.53
N GLU A 400 -34.31 -6.02 16.86
CA GLU A 400 -35.34 -5.44 17.76
C GLU A 400 -35.56 -3.93 17.55
N LEU A 401 -34.58 -3.25 16.94
CA LEU A 401 -34.59 -1.80 16.67
C LEU A 401 -34.80 -1.48 15.18
N THR A 402 -35.08 -2.48 14.33
CA THR A 402 -35.27 -2.28 12.88
C THR A 402 -36.68 -2.66 12.44
N ALA A 403 -37.21 -1.95 11.44
CA ALA A 403 -38.55 -2.22 10.91
C ALA A 403 -38.68 -3.61 10.23
N SER A 404 -37.56 -4.25 9.87
CA SER A 404 -37.52 -5.57 9.25
C SER A 404 -37.41 -6.73 10.25
N GLY A 405 -37.16 -6.45 11.54
CA GLY A 405 -36.81 -7.47 12.54
C GLY A 405 -35.43 -8.11 12.33
N LYS A 406 -34.65 -7.66 11.33
CA LYS A 406 -33.31 -8.19 11.00
C LYS A 406 -32.22 -7.18 11.38
N PRO A 407 -31.03 -7.65 11.81
CA PRO A 407 -29.93 -6.75 12.13
C PRO A 407 -29.48 -5.94 10.91
N LEU A 408 -28.97 -4.74 11.15
CA LEU A 408 -28.33 -3.90 10.13
C LEU A 408 -26.88 -3.66 10.52
N LEU A 409 -25.96 -3.81 9.56
CA LEU A 409 -24.55 -3.46 9.69
C LEU A 409 -24.21 -2.38 8.66
N ALA A 410 -23.50 -1.35 9.10
CA ALA A 410 -22.88 -0.35 8.24
C ALA A 410 -21.40 -0.25 8.61
N ASN A 411 -20.51 -0.71 7.72
CA ASN A 411 -19.07 -0.56 7.86
C ASN A 411 -18.54 0.35 6.74
N ASP A 412 -17.83 1.40 7.15
CA ASP A 412 -17.41 2.52 6.33
C ASP A 412 -15.93 2.84 6.68
N PRO A 413 -14.98 2.06 6.14
CA PRO A 413 -13.56 2.22 6.39
C PRO A 413 -12.99 3.38 5.56
N HIS A 414 -12.58 4.47 6.21
CA HIS A 414 -11.92 5.57 5.50
C HIS A 414 -10.46 5.22 5.26
N VAL A 415 -10.01 5.35 4.03
CA VAL A 415 -8.60 5.30 3.64
C VAL A 415 -8.33 6.47 2.70
N GLY A 416 -7.08 6.95 2.63
CA GLY A 416 -6.73 8.03 1.73
C GLY A 416 -7.08 7.67 0.27
N PRO A 417 -7.69 8.57 -0.51
CA PRO A 417 -8.05 8.28 -1.88
C PRO A 417 -6.80 8.03 -2.73
N SER A 418 -6.78 6.89 -3.43
CA SER A 418 -5.70 6.46 -4.31
C SER A 418 -6.25 5.94 -5.64
N ILE A 419 -5.40 5.88 -6.67
CA ILE A 419 -5.72 5.25 -7.95
C ILE A 419 -4.61 4.23 -8.26
N PRO A 420 -4.91 2.91 -8.31
CA PRO A 420 -6.18 2.29 -7.90
C PRO A 420 -6.49 2.50 -6.40
N GLY A 421 -7.76 2.43 -6.04
CA GLY A 421 -8.19 2.44 -4.63
C GLY A 421 -7.79 1.14 -3.92
N MET A 422 -7.45 1.20 -2.63
CA MET A 422 -7.02 0.02 -1.85
C MET A 422 -7.95 -1.19 -2.02
N TRP A 423 -9.25 -1.00 -1.81
CA TRP A 423 -10.25 -2.06 -1.84
C TRP A 423 -10.54 -2.54 -3.27
N TYR A 424 -10.79 -3.83 -3.41
CA TYR A 424 -11.23 -4.47 -4.65
C TYR A 424 -12.58 -5.13 -4.38
N GLN A 425 -13.63 -4.83 -5.13
CA GLN A 425 -14.95 -5.44 -4.90
C GLN A 425 -15.08 -6.75 -5.69
N VAL A 426 -15.60 -7.81 -5.07
CA VAL A 426 -15.74 -9.14 -5.68
C VAL A 426 -16.87 -9.95 -5.02
N GLY A 427 -17.56 -10.76 -5.82
CA GLY A 427 -18.36 -11.90 -5.36
C GLY A 427 -17.64 -13.22 -5.62
N LEU A 428 -17.65 -14.10 -4.63
CA LEU A 428 -17.05 -15.44 -4.65
C LEU A 428 -18.16 -16.46 -4.37
N HIS A 429 -18.65 -17.10 -5.42
CA HIS A 429 -19.76 -18.04 -5.40
C HIS A 429 -19.27 -19.45 -5.71
N CYS A 430 -19.61 -20.39 -4.84
CA CYS A 430 -19.30 -21.80 -5.01
C CYS A 430 -20.54 -22.64 -4.76
N SER A 431 -20.67 -23.75 -5.48
CA SER A 431 -21.56 -24.86 -5.06
C SER A 431 -21.02 -25.63 -3.83
N CYS A 432 -20.26 -24.96 -2.97
CA CYS A 432 -19.54 -25.48 -1.82
C CYS A 432 -19.66 -24.50 -0.63
N THR A 433 -18.60 -24.23 0.13
CA THR A 433 -18.68 -23.45 1.38
C THR A 433 -18.75 -21.92 1.19
N TYR A 434 -18.18 -21.40 0.11
CA TYR A 434 -18.07 -19.95 -0.12
C TYR A 434 -19.18 -19.43 -1.04
N ASP A 435 -20.11 -18.67 -0.47
CA ASP A 435 -21.00 -17.78 -1.20
C ASP A 435 -20.97 -16.41 -0.49
N VAL A 436 -20.04 -15.55 -0.91
CA VAL A 436 -19.71 -14.29 -0.21
C VAL A 436 -19.50 -13.14 -1.19
N ALA A 437 -19.91 -11.93 -0.81
CA ALA A 437 -19.67 -10.73 -1.60
C ALA A 437 -19.19 -9.55 -0.72
N GLY A 438 -18.32 -8.71 -1.27
CA GLY A 438 -17.80 -7.53 -0.58
C GLY A 438 -16.44 -7.07 -1.12
N PHE A 439 -15.60 -6.56 -0.23
CA PHE A 439 -14.27 -6.05 -0.53
C PHE A 439 -13.16 -7.05 -0.17
N SER A 440 -12.35 -7.40 -1.15
CA SER A 440 -11.05 -8.06 -1.03
C SER A 440 -9.90 -7.05 -1.11
N LEU A 441 -8.67 -7.55 -1.02
CA LEU A 441 -7.44 -6.82 -1.34
C LEU A 441 -6.71 -7.55 -2.47
N SER A 442 -6.23 -6.80 -3.46
CA SER A 442 -5.36 -7.33 -4.51
C SER A 442 -4.07 -7.89 -3.88
N GLY A 443 -3.79 -9.16 -4.16
CA GLY A 443 -2.72 -9.94 -3.51
C GLY A 443 -3.19 -10.90 -2.41
N LEU A 444 -4.48 -10.90 -2.02
CA LEU A 444 -5.03 -11.77 -0.98
C LEU A 444 -6.29 -12.53 -1.43
N PRO A 445 -6.46 -13.82 -1.06
CA PRO A 445 -7.69 -14.57 -1.30
C PRO A 445 -8.80 -14.17 -0.32
N GLY A 446 -10.05 -14.35 -0.74
CA GLY A 446 -11.26 -14.15 0.07
C GLY A 446 -11.81 -12.71 0.03
N VAL A 447 -12.80 -12.48 0.90
CA VAL A 447 -13.47 -11.19 1.13
C VAL A 447 -13.20 -10.77 2.57
N LEU A 448 -12.61 -9.59 2.77
CA LEU A 448 -12.19 -9.09 4.09
C LEU A 448 -13.31 -8.33 4.80
N ILE A 449 -14.13 -7.59 4.04
CA ILE A 449 -15.30 -6.84 4.52
C ILE A 449 -16.45 -7.22 3.61
N GLY A 450 -17.58 -7.71 4.12
CA GLY A 450 -18.63 -8.22 3.24
C GLY A 450 -19.77 -8.92 3.95
N HIS A 451 -20.49 -9.75 3.20
CA HIS A 451 -21.61 -10.53 3.70
C HIS A 451 -21.81 -11.82 2.90
N ASN A 452 -22.70 -12.67 3.42
CA ASN A 452 -23.33 -13.77 2.69
C ASN A 452 -24.86 -13.70 2.90
N ASP A 453 -25.56 -14.81 2.73
CA ASP A 453 -27.01 -14.97 2.96
C ASP A 453 -27.40 -15.02 4.46
N ARG A 454 -26.43 -15.21 5.37
CA ARG A 454 -26.65 -15.40 6.82
C ARG A 454 -26.12 -14.26 7.69
N ILE A 455 -24.95 -13.72 7.36
CA ILE A 455 -24.19 -12.77 8.19
C ILE A 455 -23.52 -11.68 7.35
N SER A 456 -23.20 -10.58 8.01
CA SER A 456 -22.38 -9.47 7.49
C SER A 456 -21.26 -9.17 8.48
N TRP A 457 -20.07 -8.82 7.98
CA TRP A 457 -18.91 -8.46 8.79
C TRP A 457 -18.12 -7.30 8.18
N GLY A 458 -17.39 -6.62 9.03
CA GLY A 458 -16.50 -5.52 8.66
C GLY A 458 -15.64 -5.14 9.86
N PHE A 459 -14.69 -4.24 9.67
CA PHE A 459 -13.77 -3.82 10.74
C PHE A 459 -13.40 -2.34 10.63
N THR A 460 -12.88 -1.83 11.73
CA THR A 460 -12.31 -0.48 11.87
C THR A 460 -10.98 -0.60 12.59
N ASN A 461 -10.06 0.34 12.37
CA ASN A 461 -8.81 0.32 13.12
C ASN A 461 -9.07 0.65 14.60
N LEU A 462 -8.65 -0.26 15.50
CA LEU A 462 -8.72 -0.07 16.95
C LEU A 462 -7.70 0.96 17.47
N ALA A 463 -6.71 1.34 16.65
CA ALA A 463 -5.53 2.10 17.06
C ALA A 463 -4.79 1.47 18.26
N PRO A 464 -4.54 0.14 18.27
CA PRO A 464 -4.10 -0.57 19.45
C PRO A 464 -2.62 -0.27 19.78
N ASP A 465 -2.26 -0.50 21.04
CA ASP A 465 -0.88 -0.39 21.52
C ASP A 465 -0.14 -1.71 21.26
N VAL A 466 0.61 -1.78 20.15
CA VAL A 466 1.21 -3.02 19.61
C VAL A 466 2.61 -2.81 19.04
N THR A 467 3.29 -1.72 19.39
CA THR A 467 4.64 -1.40 18.92
C THR A 467 5.37 -0.57 19.97
N ASP A 468 6.39 -1.16 20.59
CA ASP A 468 7.24 -0.50 21.58
C ASP A 468 8.59 -0.13 20.95
N PHE A 469 9.13 1.03 21.32
CA PHE A 469 10.51 1.39 21.01
C PHE A 469 11.36 1.39 22.29
N TYR A 470 12.53 0.77 22.21
CA TYR A 470 13.50 0.75 23.30
C TYR A 470 14.74 1.55 22.88
N LEU A 471 15.20 2.46 23.74
CA LEU A 471 16.49 3.10 23.55
C LEU A 471 17.58 2.21 24.16
N GLU A 472 18.37 1.60 23.29
CA GLU A 472 19.39 0.62 23.61
C GLU A 472 20.74 1.32 23.84
N LYS A 473 21.38 0.99 24.95
CA LYS A 473 22.77 1.38 25.22
C LYS A 473 23.71 0.41 24.52
N VAL A 474 24.24 0.82 23.36
CA VAL A 474 25.14 0.01 22.53
C VAL A 474 26.60 0.44 22.70
N ASP A 475 27.51 -0.52 22.58
CA ASP A 475 28.95 -0.37 22.50
C ASP A 475 29.50 -1.41 21.52
N GLY A 476 29.93 -0.98 20.32
CA GLY A 476 30.39 -1.87 19.25
C GLY A 476 29.37 -2.96 18.89
N ASN A 477 29.72 -4.22 19.21
CA ASN A 477 28.89 -5.42 18.95
C ASN A 477 28.16 -5.93 20.21
N ARG A 478 28.00 -5.11 21.26
CA ARG A 478 27.26 -5.44 22.48
C ARG A 478 26.24 -4.35 22.85
N TYR A 479 25.18 -4.74 23.55
CA TYR A 479 24.18 -3.86 24.17
C TYR A 479 24.02 -4.18 25.65
N TYR A 480 23.52 -3.24 26.45
CA TYR A 480 23.33 -3.42 27.90
C TYR A 480 21.86 -3.66 28.23
N ASP A 481 21.51 -4.83 28.78
CA ASP A 481 20.13 -5.27 29.06
C ASP A 481 19.62 -4.87 30.46
N GLY A 482 20.35 -4.02 31.18
CA GLY A 482 20.07 -3.66 32.58
C GLY A 482 20.66 -4.62 33.61
N ALA A 483 20.89 -5.89 33.26
CA ALA A 483 21.58 -6.87 34.10
C ALA A 483 23.06 -7.03 33.73
N GLY A 484 23.44 -6.77 32.48
CA GLY A 484 24.80 -6.87 31.97
C GLY A 484 24.94 -6.55 30.49
N TRP A 485 26.17 -6.63 29.99
CA TRP A 485 26.44 -6.55 28.55
C TRP A 485 26.11 -7.88 27.86
N ARG A 486 25.40 -7.81 26.73
CA ARG A 486 25.02 -8.93 25.85
C ARG A 486 25.54 -8.67 24.44
N ALA A 487 25.88 -9.73 23.70
CA ALA A 487 26.21 -9.60 22.29
C ALA A 487 24.96 -9.19 21.48
N LEU A 488 25.15 -8.32 20.48
CA LEU A 488 24.16 -8.09 19.44
C LEU A 488 24.09 -9.33 18.53
N THR A 489 22.90 -9.67 18.07
CA THR A 489 22.74 -10.61 16.95
C THR A 489 22.85 -9.87 15.63
N THR A 490 23.39 -10.50 14.60
CA THR A 490 23.57 -9.90 13.28
C THR A 490 23.11 -10.82 12.17
N ARG A 491 22.49 -10.27 11.13
CA ARG A 491 22.27 -10.94 9.84
C ARG A 491 22.75 -10.05 8.70
N GLU A 492 23.13 -10.65 7.59
CA GLU A 492 23.44 -9.94 6.35
C GLU A 492 22.27 -10.06 5.38
N GLU A 493 21.82 -8.93 4.85
CA GLU A 493 20.80 -8.82 3.82
C GLU A 493 21.48 -8.39 2.52
N VAL A 494 21.25 -9.10 1.43
CA VAL A 494 21.73 -8.68 0.09
C VAL A 494 20.58 -7.97 -0.61
N ILE A 495 20.83 -6.72 -1.02
CA ILE A 495 19.90 -5.90 -1.79
C ILE A 495 20.39 -5.89 -3.24
N GLU A 496 19.63 -6.52 -4.12
CA GLU A 496 19.83 -6.45 -5.57
C GLU A 496 19.48 -5.03 -6.08
N VAL A 497 20.26 -4.49 -7.03
CA VAL A 497 20.13 -3.08 -7.45
C VAL A 497 20.14 -2.94 -8.96
N ALA A 498 19.09 -2.33 -9.52
CA ALA A 498 18.99 -2.08 -10.96
C ALA A 498 20.20 -1.28 -11.48
N GLY A 499 20.94 -1.87 -12.41
CA GLY A 499 22.09 -1.25 -13.08
C GLY A 499 23.37 -1.14 -12.24
N ARG A 500 23.49 -1.84 -11.09
CA ARG A 500 24.72 -1.90 -10.27
C ARG A 500 24.90 -3.29 -9.65
N GLU A 501 26.08 -3.51 -9.07
CA GLU A 501 26.33 -4.67 -8.20
C GLU A 501 25.42 -4.64 -6.95
N PRO A 502 25.09 -5.81 -6.36
CA PRO A 502 24.30 -5.88 -5.14
C PRO A 502 24.97 -5.18 -3.95
N VAL A 503 24.16 -4.71 -3.01
CA VAL A 503 24.62 -4.04 -1.78
C VAL A 503 24.30 -4.91 -0.57
N THR A 504 25.34 -5.37 0.13
CA THR A 504 25.19 -6.07 1.42
C THR A 504 24.93 -5.08 2.55
N VAL A 505 23.95 -5.40 3.38
CA VAL A 505 23.48 -4.58 4.50
C VAL A 505 23.44 -5.45 5.77
N THR A 506 24.29 -5.16 6.74
CA THR A 506 24.27 -5.87 8.04
C THR A 506 23.16 -5.30 8.92
N VAL A 507 22.18 -6.10 9.31
CA VAL A 507 21.17 -5.74 10.33
C VAL A 507 21.61 -6.24 11.69
N ARG A 508 21.61 -5.37 12.71
CA ARG A 508 21.93 -5.69 14.11
C ARG A 508 20.63 -5.73 14.93
N SER A 509 20.54 -6.62 15.91
CA SER A 509 19.36 -6.75 16.78
C SER A 509 19.74 -7.05 18.23
N THR A 510 18.93 -6.56 19.17
CA THR A 510 18.98 -6.86 20.61
C THR A 510 18.01 -8.00 20.96
N GLY A 511 17.78 -8.26 22.24
CA GLY A 511 16.71 -9.15 22.70
C GLY A 511 15.30 -8.56 22.52
N HIS A 512 15.18 -7.24 22.32
CA HIS A 512 13.91 -6.58 22.01
C HIS A 512 13.63 -6.61 20.50
N GLY A 513 14.62 -6.33 19.66
CA GLY A 513 14.41 -6.35 18.21
C GLY A 513 15.52 -5.71 17.40
N PRO A 514 15.30 -5.49 16.08
CA PRO A 514 16.28 -4.88 15.19
C PRO A 514 16.54 -3.41 15.57
N LEU A 515 17.80 -2.99 15.48
CA LEU A 515 18.23 -1.60 15.64
C LEU A 515 17.81 -0.77 14.41
N LEU A 516 16.68 -0.07 14.50
CA LEU A 516 16.16 0.73 13.40
C LEU A 516 16.99 1.99 13.14
N SER A 517 17.56 2.59 14.20
CA SER A 517 18.37 3.80 14.11
C SER A 517 19.63 3.62 13.27
N ASP A 518 20.17 2.41 13.19
CA ASP A 518 21.31 2.10 12.31
C ASP A 518 21.03 2.38 10.82
N ARG A 519 19.75 2.52 10.44
CA ARG A 519 19.33 2.77 9.05
C ARG A 519 18.96 4.23 8.80
N SER A 520 19.06 5.09 9.81
CA SER A 520 18.87 6.52 9.65
C SER A 520 20.14 7.16 9.08
N ALA A 521 20.03 7.83 7.94
CA ALA A 521 21.14 8.58 7.35
C ALA A 521 21.63 9.71 8.27
N ASP A 522 20.74 10.30 9.08
CA ASP A 522 21.06 11.41 10.00
C ASP A 522 21.82 10.96 11.27
N LEU A 523 21.96 9.64 11.49
CA LEU A 523 22.67 9.04 12.63
C LEU A 523 23.94 8.29 12.19
N LEU A 524 24.23 8.28 10.89
CA LEU A 524 25.42 7.68 10.27
C LEU A 524 26.45 8.74 9.83
N GLY A 525 26.29 10.00 10.27
CA GLY A 525 27.15 11.15 9.95
C GLY A 525 28.21 11.43 11.01
#